data_AF-A0A034VI64-F1
#
_entry.id   AF-A0A034VI64-F1
#
_cell.length_a   1.000
_cell.length_b   1.000
_cell.length_c   1.000
_cell.angle_alpha   90.00
_cell.angle_beta   90.00
_cell.angle_gamma   90.00
#
_symmetry.space_group_name_H-M   'P 1'
#
loop_
_entity.id
_entity.type
_entity.pdbx_description
1 polymer ?
#
loop_
_entity_poly.entity_id
_entity_poly.type
_entity_poly.pdbx_seq_one_letter_code
_entity_poly.pdbx_strand_id
1 'polypeptide(L)'
;MKNAIHVALFGLMALSFFKEGDTRKLKFARSFINPYPRFQEYSDGGDPGEPLYLTPLIHDPKIPNDQVRQKAAVVGSQFHKVESYSGYLTVDAARKSNMFFWYFPAEEYPDYAPVVLWLQGGPGASSLFGLFVENGPYEFDSHGHLQKRNYTWSRSHNLIYIDNPVGTGFSFTGSDDGYARNEKDVGRNLHEAVMQLYELFEWSNSTGFWITGESYAGKYVPALAYHIHLMQNAVDTRVYIPLKGLAIGNGLSDPLHQLKYGDYLYQLGLIDDHGLNRFHIEEEKGKKCIEQHDMDCAFEVFDGLINGDLTNGSVFHNLTGYNYYYNYLKTDSDLPNDVLGNFIQSSATRRAIHVGNKTFHDLDKENKVEKFLKKDVMDTVAPWIAELLKDYIVCIYSGQLDIIVAYPLTRNYLMHLKFADADKYKIADRKVWQVDGEIAGYAKHAGHLIEILVRNAGHMAPGDQPKWLEWMIHHLTHYKKVV
;
A
#
# COMPACT_ATOMS: atom_id res chain seq x y z
N MET A 1 -42.22 54.12 -55.88
CA MET A 1 -41.51 52.83 -56.08
C MET A 1 -40.78 52.54 -54.78
N LYS A 2 -41.39 51.75 -53.87
CA LYS A 2 -40.95 50.39 -53.44
C LYS A 2 -39.45 50.33 -53.08
N ASN A 3 -38.96 49.95 -51.90
CA ASN A 3 -39.50 49.45 -50.63
C ASN A 3 -38.46 49.78 -49.53
N ALA A 4 -38.91 50.19 -48.34
CA ALA A 4 -38.13 50.20 -47.11
C ALA A 4 -38.91 49.39 -46.06
N ILE A 5 -38.25 48.49 -45.33
CA ILE A 5 -38.83 47.79 -44.19
C ILE A 5 -37.95 48.08 -42.96
N HIS A 6 -38.48 48.96 -42.11
CA HIS A 6 -38.26 48.99 -40.67
C HIS A 6 -39.05 47.85 -40.01
N VAL A 7 -38.62 47.35 -38.85
CA VAL A 7 -39.40 47.41 -37.59
C VAL A 7 -38.45 47.17 -36.41
N ALA A 8 -38.62 48.03 -35.41
CA ALA A 8 -37.91 48.11 -34.15
C ALA A 8 -38.61 47.35 -33.01
N LEU A 9 -37.86 47.21 -31.91
CA LEU A 9 -38.16 46.72 -30.57
C LEU A 9 -39.64 46.79 -30.11
N PHE A 10 -40.07 45.73 -29.45
CA PHE A 10 -41.03 45.78 -28.34
C PHE A 10 -40.53 44.90 -27.18
N GLY A 11 -40.45 45.51 -25.99
CA GLY A 11 -40.20 44.81 -24.74
C GLY A 11 -41.49 44.32 -24.08
N LEU A 12 -41.36 43.39 -23.14
CA LEU A 12 -42.37 43.09 -22.12
C LEU A 12 -41.68 42.52 -20.88
N MET A 13 -41.81 43.26 -19.77
CA MET A 13 -41.52 42.81 -18.42
C MET A 13 -42.53 41.75 -17.98
N ALA A 14 -42.07 40.73 -17.25
CA ALA A 14 -42.91 40.00 -16.30
C ALA A 14 -42.07 39.66 -15.05
N LEU A 15 -42.51 40.20 -13.91
CA LEU A 15 -42.06 39.85 -12.56
C LEU A 15 -42.48 38.42 -12.21
N SER A 16 -41.62 37.65 -11.53
CA SER A 16 -42.07 36.72 -10.48
C SER A 16 -40.95 36.24 -9.55
N PHE A 17 -41.16 36.55 -8.27
CA PHE A 17 -40.86 35.80 -7.04
C PHE A 17 -39.51 35.10 -6.84
N PHE A 18 -38.71 35.68 -5.93
CA PHE A 18 -37.71 34.98 -5.13
C PHE A 18 -38.39 33.90 -4.27
N LYS A 19 -37.93 32.65 -4.40
CA LYS A 19 -38.12 31.61 -3.42
C LYS A 19 -36.74 31.00 -3.11
N GLU A 20 -36.25 31.25 -1.91
CA GLU A 20 -35.18 30.49 -1.30
C GLU A 20 -35.58 29.00 -1.24
N GLY A 21 -34.65 28.13 -1.59
CA GLY A 21 -34.82 26.69 -1.46
C GLY A 21 -34.10 25.91 -2.55
N ASP A 22 -32.90 25.45 -2.22
CA ASP A 22 -32.52 24.03 -2.22
C ASP A 22 -31.06 23.88 -2.62
N THR A 23 -30.20 23.86 -1.59
CA THR A 23 -28.83 23.36 -1.67
C THR A 23 -28.89 21.91 -2.13
N ARG A 24 -28.84 21.70 -3.46
CA ARG A 24 -28.66 20.36 -4.02
C ARG A 24 -27.37 19.80 -3.47
N LYS A 25 -27.52 18.83 -2.55
CA LYS A 25 -26.51 17.84 -2.22
C LYS A 25 -25.95 17.31 -3.53
N LEU A 26 -24.71 17.67 -3.85
CA LEU A 26 -23.94 17.01 -4.89
C LEU A 26 -23.91 15.53 -4.55
N LYS A 27 -24.63 14.72 -5.34
CA LYS A 27 -24.52 13.27 -5.32
C LYS A 27 -23.09 12.93 -5.76
N PHE A 28 -22.21 12.65 -4.82
CA PHE A 28 -20.92 12.01 -5.07
C PHE A 28 -21.17 10.57 -5.53
N ALA A 29 -21.45 10.41 -6.81
CA ALA A 29 -21.45 9.11 -7.50
C ALA A 29 -20.37 9.16 -8.57
N ARG A 30 -19.11 9.14 -8.15
CA ARG A 30 -17.96 8.83 -9.00
C ARG A 30 -17.12 7.83 -8.22
N SER A 31 -17.05 6.60 -8.73
CA SER A 31 -16.24 5.51 -8.17
C SER A 31 -14.79 5.68 -8.66
N PHE A 32 -13.81 5.35 -7.83
CA PHE A 32 -12.37 5.48 -8.15
C PHE A 32 -11.95 4.42 -9.17
N ILE A 33 -11.21 4.78 -10.22
CA ILE A 33 -10.66 3.86 -11.25
C ILE A 33 -9.26 3.34 -10.85
N ASN A 34 -9.17 2.81 -9.62
CA ASN A 34 -7.90 2.39 -9.04
C ASN A 34 -7.14 1.36 -9.93
N PRO A 35 -5.82 1.54 -10.15
CA PRO A 35 -4.96 0.72 -11.02
C PRO A 35 -4.51 -0.64 -10.46
N TYR A 36 -4.72 -0.93 -9.16
CA TYR A 36 -4.49 -2.28 -8.63
C TYR A 36 -5.50 -3.26 -9.24
N PRO A 37 -5.20 -4.58 -9.29
CA PRO A 37 -6.12 -5.56 -9.84
C PRO A 37 -7.52 -5.43 -9.25
N ARG A 38 -8.45 -5.09 -10.13
CA ARG A 38 -9.89 -5.16 -9.88
C ARG A 38 -10.31 -6.60 -10.08
N PHE A 39 -10.55 -7.31 -8.97
CA PHE A 39 -10.96 -8.70 -9.07
C PHE A 39 -12.46 -8.75 -9.25
N GLN A 40 -12.90 -9.22 -10.43
CA GLN A 40 -14.31 -9.51 -10.64
C GLN A 40 -14.82 -10.47 -9.57
N GLU A 41 -16.02 -10.22 -9.06
CA GLU A 41 -16.68 -11.08 -8.09
C GLU A 41 -16.79 -12.49 -8.69
N TYR A 42 -16.16 -13.47 -8.02
CA TYR A 42 -16.08 -14.85 -8.50
C TYR A 42 -16.67 -15.82 -7.48
N SER A 43 -17.42 -16.80 -7.97
CA SER A 43 -17.93 -17.93 -7.19
C SER A 43 -17.98 -19.17 -8.05
N ASP A 44 -17.43 -20.27 -7.54
CA ASP A 44 -17.47 -21.60 -8.15
C ASP A 44 -18.69 -22.43 -7.67
N GLY A 45 -19.56 -21.85 -6.84
CA GLY A 45 -20.74 -22.51 -6.27
C GLY A 45 -20.44 -23.52 -5.15
N GLY A 46 -19.18 -23.73 -4.77
CA GLY A 46 -18.82 -24.57 -3.64
C GLY A 46 -19.03 -23.87 -2.29
N ASP A 47 -19.07 -24.64 -1.22
CA ASP A 47 -19.17 -24.11 0.15
C ASP A 47 -17.79 -23.62 0.62
N PRO A 48 -17.60 -22.32 0.93
CA PRO A 48 -16.34 -21.81 1.45
C PRO A 48 -16.18 -22.03 2.95
N GLY A 49 -17.20 -22.52 3.66
CA GLY A 49 -17.20 -22.67 5.11
C GLY A 49 -17.43 -21.36 5.87
N GLU A 50 -17.22 -21.41 7.18
CA GLU A 50 -17.38 -20.25 8.08
C GLU A 50 -16.03 -19.57 8.37
N PRO A 51 -16.00 -18.24 8.56
CA PRO A 51 -14.79 -17.51 8.91
C PRO A 51 -14.29 -17.88 10.31
N LEU A 52 -12.97 -17.99 10.47
CA LEU A 52 -12.32 -18.22 11.77
C LEU A 52 -11.94 -16.90 12.44
N TYR A 53 -12.59 -16.58 13.56
CA TYR A 53 -12.22 -15.46 14.42
C TYR A 53 -11.28 -15.94 15.52
N LEU A 54 -10.06 -15.42 15.53
CA LEU A 54 -9.01 -15.86 16.45
C LEU A 54 -9.01 -15.07 17.76
N THR A 55 -9.40 -13.79 17.76
CA THR A 55 -9.38 -12.95 18.98
C THR A 55 -10.09 -13.58 20.19
N PRO A 56 -11.31 -14.14 20.07
CA PRO A 56 -11.95 -14.78 21.22
C PRO A 56 -11.21 -16.02 21.72
N LEU A 57 -10.44 -16.69 20.85
CA LEU A 57 -9.65 -17.87 21.19
C LEU A 57 -8.30 -17.48 21.83
N ILE A 58 -7.64 -16.44 21.30
CA ILE A 58 -6.39 -15.88 21.84
C ILE A 58 -6.61 -15.37 23.27
N HIS A 59 -7.78 -14.76 23.54
CA HIS A 59 -8.09 -14.17 24.84
C HIS A 59 -8.85 -15.10 25.80
N ASP A 60 -9.08 -16.38 25.43
CA ASP A 60 -9.63 -17.37 26.35
C ASP A 60 -8.49 -18.09 27.11
N PRO A 61 -8.31 -17.85 28.42
CA PRO A 61 -7.23 -18.47 29.20
C PRO A 61 -7.36 -20.00 29.31
N LYS A 62 -8.48 -20.59 28.88
CA LYS A 62 -8.68 -22.04 28.85
C LYS A 62 -8.19 -22.70 27.56
N ILE A 63 -7.87 -21.92 26.53
CA ILE A 63 -7.42 -22.44 25.23
C ILE A 63 -5.94 -22.10 25.07
N PRO A 64 -5.04 -23.09 25.21
CA PRO A 64 -3.62 -22.89 24.94
C PRO A 64 -3.33 -22.40 23.52
N ASN A 65 -2.31 -21.54 23.38
CA ASN A 65 -1.93 -20.95 22.10
C ASN A 65 -1.61 -21.99 21.01
N ASP A 66 -1.06 -23.15 21.35
CA ASP A 66 -0.80 -24.23 20.39
C ASP A 66 -2.10 -24.77 19.76
N GLN A 67 -3.19 -24.84 20.53
CA GLN A 67 -4.51 -25.21 20.00
C GLN A 67 -5.09 -24.12 19.11
N VAL A 68 -4.87 -22.85 19.44
CA VAL A 68 -5.29 -21.72 18.59
C VAL A 68 -4.51 -21.73 17.28
N ARG A 69 -3.19 -21.95 17.31
CA ARG A 69 -2.34 -22.11 16.12
C ARG A 69 -2.78 -23.30 15.26
N GLN A 70 -3.11 -24.45 15.86
CA GLN A 70 -3.65 -25.60 15.13
C GLN A 70 -4.95 -25.27 14.38
N LYS A 71 -5.83 -24.43 14.96
CA LYS A 71 -7.05 -23.97 14.29
C LYS A 71 -6.75 -23.00 13.15
N ALA A 72 -5.75 -22.13 13.33
CA ALA A 72 -5.33 -21.16 12.32
C ALA A 72 -4.56 -21.80 11.15
N ALA A 73 -4.05 -23.03 11.29
CA ALA A 73 -3.24 -23.69 10.28
C ALA A 73 -4.00 -23.83 8.95
N VAL A 74 -3.39 -23.39 7.86
CA VAL A 74 -3.97 -23.45 6.51
C VAL A 74 -3.84 -24.87 5.97
N VAL A 75 -4.95 -25.46 5.55
CA VAL A 75 -5.00 -26.85 5.06
C VAL A 75 -5.55 -26.88 3.64
N GLY A 76 -4.69 -27.16 2.66
CA GLY A 76 -5.07 -27.31 1.27
C GLY A 76 -3.93 -27.86 0.41
N SER A 77 -4.19 -28.88 -0.41
CA SER A 77 -3.17 -29.47 -1.28
C SER A 77 -2.68 -28.51 -2.36
N GLN A 78 -3.50 -27.52 -2.73
CA GLN A 78 -3.15 -26.46 -3.68
C GLN A 78 -1.97 -25.59 -3.21
N PHE A 79 -1.66 -25.59 -1.91
CA PHE A 79 -0.60 -24.80 -1.31
C PHE A 79 0.74 -25.53 -1.19
N HIS A 80 0.92 -26.64 -1.90
CA HIS A 80 2.20 -27.37 -2.01
C HIS A 80 2.85 -27.72 -0.66
N LYS A 81 2.02 -27.97 0.36
CA LYS A 81 2.42 -28.26 1.74
C LYS A 81 3.32 -27.20 2.38
N VAL A 82 3.23 -25.95 1.94
CA VAL A 82 3.87 -24.82 2.62
C VAL A 82 3.11 -24.57 3.92
N GLU A 83 3.83 -24.59 5.04
CA GLU A 83 3.26 -24.28 6.34
C GLU A 83 2.82 -22.81 6.39
N SER A 84 1.59 -22.56 6.83
CA SER A 84 1.09 -21.21 7.02
C SER A 84 -0.15 -21.19 7.92
N TYR A 85 -0.49 -20.00 8.41
CA TYR A 85 -1.58 -19.77 9.34
C TYR A 85 -2.38 -18.54 8.93
N SER A 86 -3.70 -18.58 9.06
CA SER A 86 -4.56 -17.46 8.70
C SER A 86 -5.82 -17.40 9.56
N GLY A 87 -6.48 -16.25 9.52
CA GLY A 87 -7.75 -16.02 10.21
C GLY A 87 -8.00 -14.54 10.44
N TYR A 88 -9.03 -14.25 11.25
CA TYR A 88 -9.44 -12.89 11.56
C TYR A 88 -9.03 -12.45 12.97
N LEU A 89 -8.51 -11.23 13.04
CA LEU A 89 -8.22 -10.51 14.27
C LEU A 89 -9.21 -9.34 14.40
N THR A 90 -10.01 -9.35 15.46
CA THR A 90 -10.90 -8.25 15.82
C THR A 90 -10.06 -7.09 16.36
N VAL A 91 -10.05 -5.97 15.63
CA VAL A 91 -9.27 -4.76 15.96
C VAL A 91 -10.13 -3.60 16.52
N ASP A 92 -11.46 -3.69 16.34
CA ASP A 92 -12.43 -2.82 16.99
C ASP A 92 -13.73 -3.60 17.23
N ALA A 93 -13.93 -4.06 18.46
CA ALA A 93 -15.12 -4.84 18.82
C ALA A 93 -16.42 -4.01 18.73
N ALA A 94 -16.37 -2.70 19.02
CA ALA A 94 -17.54 -1.84 19.01
C ALA A 94 -18.10 -1.67 17.59
N ARG A 95 -17.22 -1.63 16.59
CA ARG A 95 -17.57 -1.53 15.17
C ARG A 95 -17.59 -2.88 14.45
N LYS A 96 -17.25 -3.97 15.15
CA LYS A 96 -17.08 -5.32 14.59
C LYS A 96 -16.05 -5.33 13.45
N SER A 97 -14.99 -4.55 13.59
CA SER A 97 -13.90 -4.44 12.62
C SER A 97 -12.91 -5.59 12.82
N ASN A 98 -12.65 -6.32 11.74
CA ASN A 98 -11.81 -7.50 11.71
C ASN A 98 -10.80 -7.38 10.56
N MET A 99 -9.53 -7.66 10.86
CA MET A 99 -8.46 -7.71 9.88
C MET A 99 -8.09 -9.15 9.59
N PHE A 100 -7.98 -9.50 8.31
CA PHE A 100 -7.47 -10.77 7.85
C PHE A 100 -5.94 -10.74 7.79
N PHE A 101 -5.31 -11.82 8.24
CA PHE A 101 -3.88 -12.04 8.06
C PHE A 101 -3.58 -13.41 7.45
N TRP A 102 -2.41 -13.52 6.83
CA TRP A 102 -1.80 -14.78 6.45
C TRP A 102 -0.31 -14.77 6.79
N TYR A 103 0.09 -15.68 7.66
CA TYR A 103 1.44 -15.81 8.21
C TYR A 103 2.14 -17.07 7.68
N PHE A 104 3.39 -16.91 7.26
CA PHE A 104 4.30 -17.96 6.82
C PHE A 104 5.53 -17.98 7.73
N PRO A 105 5.76 -19.04 8.52
CA PRO A 105 7.00 -19.22 9.26
C PRO A 105 8.21 -19.22 8.32
N ALA A 106 9.38 -18.81 8.84
CA ALA A 106 10.60 -18.90 8.05
C ALA A 106 10.93 -20.36 7.69
N GLU A 107 11.36 -20.61 6.46
CA GLU A 107 11.82 -21.93 6.02
C GLU A 107 13.12 -22.32 6.73
N GLU A 108 13.99 -21.33 6.98
CA GLU A 108 15.26 -21.48 7.67
C GLU A 108 15.21 -20.85 9.06
N TYR A 109 15.46 -21.66 10.09
CA TYR A 109 15.59 -21.23 11.49
C TYR A 109 14.43 -20.33 12.00
N PRO A 110 13.15 -20.76 11.89
CA PRO A 110 11.98 -19.93 12.21
C PRO A 110 12.00 -19.33 13.62
N ASP A 111 12.53 -20.04 14.62
CA ASP A 111 12.60 -19.54 16.00
C ASP A 111 13.51 -18.31 16.16
N TYR A 112 14.51 -18.15 15.29
CA TYR A 112 15.51 -17.08 15.35
C TYR A 112 15.35 -16.04 14.22
N ALA A 113 14.58 -16.38 13.19
CA ALA A 113 14.32 -15.52 12.05
C ALA A 113 13.61 -14.23 12.47
N PRO A 114 13.95 -13.06 11.87
CA PRO A 114 13.20 -11.83 12.09
C PRO A 114 11.73 -12.00 11.66
N VAL A 115 10.84 -11.28 12.35
CA VAL A 115 9.44 -11.18 11.95
C VAL A 115 9.28 -9.99 11.02
N VAL A 116 8.73 -10.22 9.84
CA VAL A 116 8.53 -9.21 8.79
C VAL A 116 7.05 -9.12 8.48
N LEU A 117 6.48 -7.93 8.62
CA LEU A 117 5.14 -7.61 8.12
C LEU A 117 5.27 -7.00 6.72
N TRP A 118 4.50 -7.49 5.76
CA TRP A 118 4.29 -6.88 4.44
C TRP A 118 2.90 -6.24 4.36
N LEU A 119 2.86 -4.98 3.92
CA LEU A 119 1.66 -4.21 3.68
C LEU A 119 1.64 -3.72 2.22
N GLN A 120 0.61 -4.10 1.49
CA GLN A 120 0.33 -3.49 0.19
C GLN A 120 -0.28 -2.09 0.38
N GLY A 121 -0.22 -1.26 -0.67
CA GLY A 121 -0.70 0.12 -0.68
C GLY A 121 -2.15 0.27 -1.15
N GLY A 122 -2.33 0.95 -2.28
CA GLY A 122 -3.65 1.39 -2.79
C GLY A 122 -3.83 2.90 -2.64
N PRO A 123 -4.62 3.40 -1.68
CA PRO A 123 -5.06 2.74 -0.46
C PRO A 123 -6.16 1.69 -0.66
N GLY A 124 -6.08 0.58 0.09
CA GLY A 124 -7.09 -0.49 0.07
C GLY A 124 -6.81 -1.65 -0.89
N ALA A 125 -5.57 -1.77 -1.38
CA ALA A 125 -5.15 -2.95 -2.13
C ALA A 125 -4.76 -4.08 -1.17
N SER A 126 -5.19 -5.31 -1.49
CA SER A 126 -4.94 -6.48 -0.63
C SER A 126 -3.46 -6.86 -0.59
N SER A 127 -2.97 -7.20 0.59
CA SER A 127 -1.61 -7.72 0.77
C SER A 127 -1.42 -9.12 0.20
N LEU A 128 -2.51 -9.81 -0.16
CA LEU A 128 -2.44 -11.04 -0.93
C LEU A 128 -1.89 -10.82 -2.34
N PHE A 129 -1.98 -9.61 -2.88
CA PHE A 129 -1.28 -9.27 -4.11
C PHE A 129 0.23 -9.48 -3.96
N GLY A 130 0.85 -8.92 -2.93
CA GLY A 130 2.29 -9.10 -2.70
C GLY A 130 2.69 -10.53 -2.35
N LEU A 131 1.79 -11.27 -1.69
CA LEU A 131 1.99 -12.70 -1.42
C LEU A 131 2.14 -13.49 -2.73
N PHE A 132 1.23 -13.31 -3.69
CA PHE A 132 1.20 -14.13 -4.90
C PHE A 132 2.01 -13.56 -6.06
N VAL A 133 2.25 -12.25 -6.10
CA VAL A 133 2.86 -11.57 -7.26
C VAL A 133 4.30 -11.14 -6.98
N GLU A 134 4.66 -10.89 -5.72
CA GLU A 134 5.91 -10.19 -5.40
C GLU A 134 6.89 -11.05 -4.61
N ASN A 135 6.67 -11.24 -3.30
CA ASN A 135 7.69 -11.73 -2.37
C ASN A 135 7.27 -12.93 -1.52
N GLY A 136 6.01 -13.37 -1.64
CA GLY A 136 5.52 -14.55 -0.93
C GLY A 136 6.02 -15.86 -1.52
N PRO A 137 5.66 -16.99 -0.91
CA PRO A 137 6.21 -18.30 -1.26
C PRO A 137 5.62 -18.86 -2.56
N TYR A 138 4.69 -18.16 -3.20
CA TYR A 138 4.01 -18.64 -4.39
C TYR A 138 4.09 -17.67 -5.56
N GLU A 139 3.89 -18.23 -6.74
CA GLU A 139 3.66 -17.52 -8.00
C GLU A 139 2.74 -18.36 -8.89
N PHE A 140 2.16 -17.73 -9.91
CA PHE A 140 1.43 -18.44 -10.96
C PHE A 140 2.35 -18.68 -12.15
N ASP A 141 2.35 -19.91 -12.67
CA ASP A 141 3.06 -20.24 -13.91
C ASP A 141 2.34 -19.64 -15.14
N SER A 142 2.93 -19.79 -16.32
CA SER A 142 2.36 -19.28 -17.58
C SER A 142 1.01 -19.92 -17.97
N HIS A 143 0.60 -20.99 -17.28
CA HIS A 143 -0.67 -21.69 -17.48
C HIS A 143 -1.70 -21.35 -16.38
N GLY A 144 -1.35 -20.47 -15.43
CA GLY A 144 -2.21 -20.09 -14.32
C GLY A 144 -2.26 -21.10 -13.18
N HIS A 145 -1.31 -22.03 -13.08
CA HIS A 145 -1.18 -22.92 -11.93
C HIS A 145 -0.33 -22.27 -10.85
N LEU A 146 -0.80 -22.36 -9.60
CA LEU A 146 0.01 -21.96 -8.45
C LEU A 146 1.22 -22.89 -8.31
N GLN A 147 2.41 -22.32 -8.13
CA GLN A 147 3.66 -23.04 -7.84
C GLN A 147 4.45 -22.33 -6.74
N LYS A 148 5.51 -22.98 -6.24
CA LYS A 148 6.44 -22.35 -5.29
C LYS A 148 7.35 -21.35 -6.01
N ARG A 149 7.57 -20.20 -5.38
CA ARG A 149 8.48 -19.16 -5.88
C ARG A 149 9.93 -19.50 -5.57
N ASN A 150 10.83 -19.25 -6.52
CA ASN A 150 12.27 -19.50 -6.35
C ASN A 150 12.96 -18.54 -5.38
N TYR A 151 12.49 -17.29 -5.30
CA TYR A 151 13.02 -16.26 -4.41
C TYR A 151 11.88 -15.72 -3.57
N THR A 152 11.86 -16.03 -2.28
CA THR A 152 10.79 -15.65 -1.37
C THR A 152 11.37 -15.12 -0.06
N TRP A 153 10.72 -14.11 0.50
CA TRP A 153 11.14 -13.53 1.76
C TRP A 153 10.93 -14.50 2.93
N SER A 154 9.97 -15.43 2.82
CA SER A 154 9.74 -16.46 3.84
C SER A 154 10.86 -17.48 3.94
N ARG A 155 11.86 -17.47 3.04
CA ARG A 155 13.06 -18.31 3.20
C ARG A 155 13.76 -18.04 4.53
N SER A 156 13.93 -16.76 4.88
CA SER A 156 14.70 -16.34 6.06
C SER A 156 13.91 -15.45 7.04
N HIS A 157 12.60 -15.30 6.85
CA HIS A 157 11.76 -14.46 7.71
C HIS A 157 10.44 -15.12 8.05
N ASN A 158 9.98 -14.87 9.28
CA ASN A 158 8.60 -15.09 9.67
C ASN A 158 7.75 -13.99 9.01
N LEU A 159 7.11 -14.31 7.89
CA LEU A 159 6.53 -13.34 6.97
C LEU A 159 5.00 -13.26 7.12
N ILE A 160 4.49 -12.07 7.41
CA ILE A 160 3.08 -11.80 7.69
C ILE A 160 2.53 -10.88 6.59
N TYR A 161 1.39 -11.25 6.03
CA TYR A 161 0.57 -10.39 5.18
C TYR A 161 -0.69 -10.01 5.94
N ILE A 162 -1.03 -8.72 5.95
CA ILE A 162 -2.31 -8.23 6.52
C ILE A 162 -3.06 -7.45 5.46
N ASP A 163 -4.32 -7.81 5.24
CA ASP A 163 -5.22 -7.01 4.41
C ASP A 163 -5.59 -5.73 5.17
N ASN A 164 -4.92 -4.63 4.79
CA ASN A 164 -4.95 -3.36 5.50
C ASN A 164 -5.34 -2.22 4.55
N PRO A 165 -6.11 -1.22 5.03
CA PRO A 165 -6.83 -1.12 6.30
C PRO A 165 -8.10 -1.98 6.38
N VAL A 166 -8.84 -1.87 7.50
CA VAL A 166 -10.18 -2.48 7.65
C VAL A 166 -11.06 -2.14 6.45
N GLY A 167 -11.61 -3.16 5.79
CA GLY A 167 -12.38 -3.04 4.55
C GLY A 167 -11.62 -3.42 3.27
N THR A 168 -10.33 -3.72 3.38
CA THR A 168 -9.45 -4.17 2.28
C THR A 168 -9.49 -5.68 2.14
N GLY A 169 -9.55 -6.23 0.92
CA GLY A 169 -9.47 -7.67 0.69
C GLY A 169 -10.47 -8.45 1.55
N PHE A 170 -10.01 -9.38 2.38
CA PHE A 170 -10.91 -10.10 3.28
C PHE A 170 -11.25 -9.39 4.59
N SER A 171 -10.56 -8.28 4.92
CA SER A 171 -10.83 -7.47 6.12
C SER A 171 -12.14 -6.70 6.00
N PHE A 172 -12.89 -6.57 7.10
CA PHE A 172 -14.24 -5.99 7.05
C PHE A 172 -14.65 -5.33 8.37
N THR A 173 -15.75 -4.57 8.33
CA THR A 173 -16.36 -3.91 9.49
C THR A 173 -17.89 -4.02 9.46
N GLY A 174 -18.53 -3.89 10.61
CA GLY A 174 -20.00 -3.94 10.74
C GLY A 174 -20.71 -2.66 10.30
N SER A 175 -20.00 -1.53 10.23
CA SER A 175 -20.52 -0.24 9.74
C SER A 175 -19.42 0.64 9.14
N ASP A 176 -19.85 1.66 8.38
CA ASP A 176 -18.95 2.64 7.74
C ASP A 176 -18.11 3.45 8.76
N ASP A 177 -18.49 3.45 10.04
CA ASP A 177 -17.70 4.10 11.09
C ASP A 177 -16.37 3.40 11.36
N GLY A 178 -16.21 2.14 10.93
CA GLY A 178 -15.00 1.35 11.14
C GLY A 178 -13.94 1.47 10.05
N TYR A 179 -14.20 2.21 8.97
CA TYR A 179 -13.14 2.54 8.02
C TYR A 179 -12.20 3.59 8.61
N ALA A 180 -10.91 3.40 8.35
CA ALA A 180 -9.89 4.38 8.70
C ALA A 180 -10.10 5.68 7.91
N ARG A 181 -9.89 6.82 8.57
CA ARG A 181 -9.99 8.16 7.94
C ARG A 181 -8.67 8.89 7.84
N ASN A 182 -7.64 8.33 8.46
CA ASN A 182 -6.28 8.83 8.45
C ASN A 182 -5.33 7.75 8.99
N GLU A 183 -4.04 8.01 8.87
CA GLU A 183 -3.00 7.08 9.30
C GLU A 183 -2.96 6.80 10.80
N LYS A 184 -3.53 7.65 11.67
CA LYS A 184 -3.62 7.32 13.11
C LYS A 184 -4.64 6.23 13.39
N ASP A 185 -5.69 6.12 12.60
CA ASP A 185 -6.65 5.01 12.69
C ASP A 185 -6.00 3.71 12.18
N VAL A 186 -5.29 3.80 11.04
CA VAL A 186 -4.53 2.67 10.46
C VAL A 186 -3.50 2.13 11.44
N GLY A 187 -2.64 3.00 11.98
CA GLY A 187 -1.60 2.60 12.94
C GLY A 187 -2.16 1.94 14.19
N ARG A 188 -3.32 2.38 14.69
CA ARG A 188 -4.00 1.79 15.85
C ARG A 188 -4.55 0.39 15.56
N ASN A 189 -5.24 0.22 14.43
CA ASN A 189 -5.81 -1.08 14.07
C ASN A 189 -4.72 -2.11 13.74
N LEU A 190 -3.69 -1.71 12.99
CA LEU A 190 -2.54 -2.57 12.71
C LEU A 190 -1.79 -2.95 13.99
N HIS A 191 -1.61 -2.02 14.94
CA HIS A 191 -0.94 -2.32 16.19
C HIS A 191 -1.73 -3.35 17.01
N GLU A 192 -3.06 -3.22 17.09
CA GLU A 192 -3.92 -4.21 17.75
C GLU A 192 -3.82 -5.60 17.08
N ALA A 193 -3.81 -5.67 15.74
CA ALA A 193 -3.59 -6.92 15.04
C ALA A 193 -2.21 -7.53 15.33
N VAL A 194 -1.15 -6.73 15.26
CA VAL A 194 0.23 -7.21 15.53
C VAL A 194 0.39 -7.66 16.99
N MET A 195 -0.20 -6.96 17.96
CA MET A 195 -0.20 -7.41 19.36
C MET A 195 -0.82 -8.80 19.50
N GLN A 196 -1.98 -9.04 18.91
CA GLN A 196 -2.63 -10.37 18.95
C GLN A 196 -1.79 -11.46 18.26
N LEU A 197 -1.07 -11.12 17.19
CA LEU A 197 -0.15 -12.05 16.54
C LEU A 197 1.05 -12.39 17.43
N TYR A 198 1.61 -11.42 18.15
CA TYR A 198 2.68 -11.65 19.13
C TYR A 198 2.18 -12.45 20.35
N GLU A 199 0.94 -12.22 20.79
CA GLU A 199 0.27 -13.03 21.82
C GLU A 199 0.11 -14.50 21.36
N LEU A 200 -0.21 -14.73 20.08
CA LEU A 200 -0.48 -16.06 19.53
C LEU A 200 0.76 -16.86 19.12
N PHE A 201 1.71 -16.25 18.42
CA PHE A 201 2.86 -16.96 17.82
C PHE A 201 4.13 -16.91 18.65
N GLU A 202 4.19 -16.06 19.68
CA GLU A 202 5.22 -16.09 20.72
C GLU A 202 6.66 -16.09 20.16
N TRP A 203 6.98 -15.16 19.26
CA TRP A 203 8.30 -15.00 18.61
C TRP A 203 9.41 -14.50 19.57
N SER A 204 9.49 -15.09 20.76
CA SER A 204 10.34 -14.71 21.89
C SER A 204 11.84 -14.75 21.58
N ASN A 205 12.28 -15.65 20.70
CA ASN A 205 13.69 -15.79 20.29
C ASN A 205 14.02 -15.08 18.96
N SER A 206 13.03 -14.46 18.31
CA SER A 206 13.25 -13.75 17.05
C SER A 206 14.20 -12.57 17.24
N THR A 207 14.96 -12.25 16.19
CA THR A 207 15.90 -11.12 16.21
C THR A 207 15.23 -9.74 16.14
N GLY A 208 13.90 -9.70 15.96
CA GLY A 208 13.06 -8.52 16.11
C GLY A 208 11.99 -8.38 15.03
N PHE A 209 11.28 -7.24 15.06
CA PHE A 209 10.19 -6.93 14.16
C PHE A 209 10.55 -5.88 13.12
N TRP A 210 10.20 -6.13 11.87
CA TRP A 210 10.35 -5.21 10.75
C TRP A 210 8.99 -4.98 10.08
N ILE A 211 8.71 -3.73 9.76
CA ILE A 211 7.49 -3.34 9.06
C ILE A 211 7.88 -2.95 7.64
N THR A 212 7.31 -3.63 6.66
CA THR A 212 7.63 -3.43 5.26
C THR A 212 6.37 -3.25 4.44
N GLY A 213 6.50 -2.62 3.29
CA GLY A 213 5.39 -2.43 2.38
C GLY A 213 5.78 -1.55 1.21
N GLU A 214 4.84 -1.33 0.30
CA GLU A 214 5.05 -0.51 -0.88
C GLU A 214 3.94 0.50 -1.16
N SER A 215 4.22 1.45 -2.06
CA SER A 215 3.22 2.37 -2.59
C SER A 215 2.58 3.23 -1.48
N TYR A 216 1.27 3.22 -1.33
CA TYR A 216 0.56 3.89 -0.22
C TYR A 216 0.97 3.35 1.16
N ALA A 217 1.56 2.16 1.25
CA ALA A 217 2.16 1.70 2.50
C ALA A 217 3.39 2.55 2.93
N GLY A 218 3.88 3.46 2.07
CA GLY A 218 4.73 4.58 2.47
C GLY A 218 4.11 5.48 3.55
N LYS A 219 2.81 5.36 3.81
CA LYS A 219 2.09 5.92 4.95
C LYS A 219 1.80 4.89 6.04
N TYR A 220 1.27 3.72 5.66
CA TYR A 220 0.90 2.65 6.61
C TYR A 220 2.08 2.16 7.47
N VAL A 221 3.24 1.98 6.84
CA VAL A 221 4.45 1.46 7.48
C VAL A 221 4.95 2.43 8.56
N PRO A 222 5.17 3.73 8.29
CA PRO A 222 5.43 4.73 9.33
C PRO A 222 4.33 4.85 10.37
N ALA A 223 3.05 4.76 9.98
CA ALA A 223 1.93 4.89 10.90
C ALA A 223 1.95 3.83 12.01
N LEU A 224 2.13 2.56 11.62
CA LEU A 224 2.24 1.46 12.58
C LEU A 224 3.50 1.60 13.43
N ALA A 225 4.65 1.86 12.82
CA ALA A 225 5.91 1.99 13.54
C ALA A 225 5.88 3.12 14.57
N TYR A 226 5.35 4.28 14.19
CA TYR A 226 5.22 5.44 15.06
C TYR A 226 4.25 5.14 16.21
N HIS A 227 3.15 4.46 15.93
CA HIS A 227 2.21 4.06 16.97
C HIS A 227 2.84 3.07 17.96
N ILE A 228 3.57 2.05 17.49
CA ILE A 228 4.34 1.13 18.36
C ILE A 228 5.36 1.90 19.21
N HIS A 229 6.13 2.80 18.60
CA HIS A 229 7.14 3.60 19.28
C HIS A 229 6.56 4.41 20.45
N LEU A 230 5.38 4.99 20.27
CA LEU A 230 4.67 5.73 21.33
C LEU A 230 4.10 4.80 22.42
N MET A 231 3.61 3.62 22.02
CA MET A 231 2.85 2.74 22.92
C MET A 231 3.72 1.74 23.68
N GLN A 232 4.93 1.41 23.21
CA GLN A 232 5.75 0.33 23.79
C GLN A 232 6.06 0.48 25.30
N ASN A 233 6.00 1.70 25.86
CA ASN A 233 6.18 1.99 27.29
C ASN A 233 4.88 2.39 28.02
N ALA A 234 3.73 2.31 27.35
CA ALA A 234 2.44 2.59 27.96
C ALA A 234 2.06 1.50 28.97
N VAL A 235 1.30 1.89 30.00
CA VAL A 235 0.84 0.97 31.07
C VAL A 235 -0.04 -0.16 30.53
N ASP A 236 -0.77 0.10 29.45
CA ASP A 236 -1.75 -0.83 28.88
C ASP A 236 -1.15 -1.76 27.80
N THR A 237 0.17 -1.78 27.62
CA THR A 237 0.84 -2.64 26.63
C THR A 237 0.76 -4.10 27.04
N ARG A 238 -0.05 -4.89 26.30
CA ARG A 238 -0.28 -6.31 26.58
C ARG A 238 0.89 -7.20 26.20
N VAL A 239 1.60 -6.83 25.15
CA VAL A 239 2.79 -7.55 24.65
C VAL A 239 3.80 -6.56 24.08
N TYR A 240 5.08 -6.80 24.36
CA TYR A 240 6.17 -5.99 23.83
C TYR A 240 6.48 -6.40 22.38
N ILE A 241 6.51 -5.43 21.46
CA ILE A 241 6.85 -5.64 20.05
C ILE A 241 8.29 -5.11 19.81
N PRO A 242 9.27 -5.98 19.51
CA PRO A 242 10.68 -5.60 19.40
C PRO A 242 11.01 -4.94 18.05
N LEU A 243 10.41 -3.78 17.75
CA LEU A 243 10.61 -3.03 16.51
C LEU A 243 12.09 -2.72 16.27
N LYS A 244 12.61 -3.07 15.08
CA LYS A 244 14.00 -2.84 14.65
C LYS A 244 14.12 -1.84 13.50
N GLY A 245 13.14 -1.81 12.62
CA GLY A 245 13.19 -0.94 11.46
C GLY A 245 12.05 -1.12 10.48
N LEU A 246 12.15 -0.35 9.40
CA LEU A 246 11.17 -0.27 8.33
C LEU A 246 11.84 -0.42 6.97
N ALA A 247 11.13 -1.02 6.00
CA ALA A 247 11.52 -1.00 4.60
C ALA A 247 10.34 -0.61 3.69
N ILE A 248 10.45 0.52 3.01
CA ILE A 248 9.37 1.12 2.22
C ILE A 248 9.78 1.14 0.75
N GLY A 249 9.06 0.39 -0.09
CA GLY A 249 9.24 0.33 -1.53
C GLY A 249 8.39 1.35 -2.26
N ASN A 250 8.97 2.17 -3.13
CA ASN A 250 8.23 3.07 -4.01
C ASN A 250 7.12 3.85 -3.26
N GLY A 251 7.45 4.35 -2.06
CA GLY A 251 6.46 4.79 -1.08
C GLY A 251 6.02 6.24 -1.20
N LEU A 252 4.71 6.49 -1.23
CA LEU A 252 4.15 7.83 -1.08
C LEU A 252 4.16 8.19 0.41
N SER A 253 4.99 9.15 0.83
CA SER A 253 5.16 9.54 2.24
C SER A 253 5.05 11.04 2.47
N ASP A 254 5.45 11.85 1.49
CA ASP A 254 5.45 13.31 1.57
C ASP A 254 5.02 13.95 0.24
N PRO A 255 3.71 13.97 -0.03
CA PRO A 255 3.17 14.39 -1.32
C PRO A 255 3.60 15.79 -1.74
N LEU A 256 3.83 16.72 -0.81
CA LEU A 256 4.33 18.08 -1.09
C LEU A 256 5.62 18.07 -1.92
N HIS A 257 6.55 17.17 -1.58
CA HIS A 257 7.84 17.07 -2.25
C HIS A 257 7.86 15.97 -3.31
N GLN A 258 6.90 15.05 -3.33
CA GLN A 258 6.80 14.00 -4.33
C GLN A 258 5.96 14.39 -5.57
N LEU A 259 5.10 15.42 -5.49
CA LEU A 259 4.33 15.94 -6.63
C LEU A 259 5.21 16.73 -7.62
N LYS A 260 6.11 16.04 -8.32
CA LYS A 260 7.16 16.59 -9.23
C LYS A 260 7.44 15.72 -10.47
N TYR A 261 6.40 15.39 -11.21
CA TYR A 261 6.44 14.45 -12.35
C TYR A 261 7.00 15.04 -13.64
N GLY A 262 6.77 16.32 -13.92
CA GLY A 262 7.02 16.93 -15.23
C GLY A 262 8.46 16.77 -15.71
N ASP A 263 9.42 17.16 -14.86
CA ASP A 263 10.85 17.08 -15.22
C ASP A 263 11.29 15.63 -15.46
N TYR A 264 10.79 14.68 -14.66
CA TYR A 264 11.12 13.27 -14.82
C TYR A 264 10.59 12.71 -16.15
N LEU A 265 9.32 12.94 -16.45
CA LEU A 265 8.68 12.48 -17.69
C LEU A 265 9.32 13.12 -18.93
N TYR A 266 9.72 14.38 -18.84
CA TYR A 266 10.44 15.08 -19.91
C TYR A 266 11.81 14.45 -20.17
N GLN A 267 12.58 14.15 -19.13
CA GLN A 267 13.89 13.50 -19.28
C GLN A 267 13.80 12.06 -19.81
N LEU A 268 12.67 11.38 -19.59
CA LEU A 268 12.37 10.08 -20.22
C LEU A 268 11.98 10.21 -21.70
N GLY A 269 11.69 11.43 -22.19
CA GLY A 269 11.20 11.68 -23.54
C GLY A 269 9.72 11.31 -23.75
N LEU A 270 8.96 11.13 -22.66
CA LEU A 270 7.53 10.78 -22.74
C LEU A 270 6.63 12.01 -22.98
N ILE A 271 7.12 13.20 -22.69
CA ILE A 271 6.41 14.46 -22.92
C ILE A 271 7.35 15.50 -23.56
N ASP A 272 6.78 16.43 -24.32
CA ASP A 272 7.49 17.56 -24.92
C ASP A 272 7.44 18.83 -24.04
N ASP A 273 7.92 19.97 -24.55
CA ASP A 273 7.92 21.24 -23.81
C ASP A 273 6.50 21.73 -23.44
N HIS A 274 5.50 21.42 -24.26
CA HIS A 274 4.10 21.74 -23.98
C HIS A 274 3.58 20.88 -22.81
N GLY A 275 3.87 19.58 -22.85
CA GLY A 275 3.56 18.66 -21.76
C GLY A 275 4.26 19.07 -20.45
N LEU A 276 5.55 19.39 -20.51
CA LEU A 276 6.32 19.84 -19.33
C LEU A 276 5.68 21.06 -18.66
N ASN A 277 5.37 22.09 -19.44
CA ASN A 277 4.71 23.29 -18.91
C ASN A 277 3.33 22.96 -18.32
N ARG A 278 2.57 22.04 -18.93
CA ARG A 278 1.29 21.58 -18.39
C ARG A 278 1.44 20.90 -17.03
N PHE A 279 2.44 20.04 -16.87
CA PHE A 279 2.74 19.39 -15.59
C PHE A 279 3.13 20.41 -14.52
N HIS A 280 4.05 21.34 -14.81
CA HIS A 280 4.47 22.35 -13.83
C HIS A 280 3.31 23.24 -13.33
N ILE A 281 2.35 23.57 -14.19
CA ILE A 281 1.15 24.32 -13.80
C ILE A 281 0.30 23.54 -12.78
N GLU A 282 0.04 22.26 -13.04
CA GLU A 282 -0.77 21.43 -12.13
C GLU A 282 -0.02 21.09 -10.84
N GLU A 283 1.28 20.85 -10.89
CA GLU A 283 2.12 20.64 -9.71
C GLU A 283 2.12 21.85 -8.78
N GLU A 284 2.26 23.07 -9.33
CA GLU A 284 2.20 24.29 -8.52
C GLU A 284 0.81 24.53 -7.91
N LYS A 285 -0.26 24.13 -8.62
CA LYS A 285 -1.62 24.13 -8.07
C LYS A 285 -1.75 23.14 -6.92
N GLY A 286 -1.28 21.90 -7.09
CA GLY A 286 -1.34 20.87 -6.05
C GLY A 286 -0.53 21.25 -4.82
N LYS A 287 0.67 21.80 -5.02
CA LYS A 287 1.49 22.38 -3.94
C LYS A 287 0.71 23.42 -3.13
N LYS A 288 0.07 24.40 -3.79
CA LYS A 288 -0.73 25.42 -3.09
C LYS A 288 -1.87 24.81 -2.28
N CYS A 289 -2.54 23.80 -2.82
CA CYS A 289 -3.62 23.11 -2.11
C CYS A 289 -3.09 22.38 -0.86
N ILE A 290 -1.93 21.72 -0.94
CA ILE A 290 -1.28 21.08 0.21
C ILE A 290 -0.88 22.13 1.27
N GLU A 291 -0.23 23.22 0.87
CA GLU A 291 0.20 24.29 1.79
C GLU A 291 -0.99 24.97 2.50
N GLN A 292 -2.13 25.06 1.83
CA GLN A 292 -3.39 25.58 2.38
C GLN A 292 -4.19 24.54 3.19
N HIS A 293 -3.69 23.31 3.30
CA HIS A 293 -4.37 22.17 3.93
C HIS A 293 -5.71 21.80 3.26
N ASP A 294 -5.90 22.15 1.98
CA ASP A 294 -7.03 21.72 1.17
C ASP A 294 -6.71 20.37 0.50
N MET A 295 -6.87 19.30 1.26
CA MET A 295 -6.54 17.95 0.80
C MET A 295 -7.52 17.40 -0.26
N ASP A 296 -8.75 17.92 -0.31
CA ASP A 296 -9.68 17.56 -1.38
C ASP A 296 -9.19 18.13 -2.71
N CYS A 297 -8.81 19.41 -2.75
CA CYS A 297 -8.18 20.00 -3.93
C CYS A 297 -6.88 19.27 -4.31
N ALA A 298 -6.01 19.01 -3.33
CA ALA A 298 -4.72 18.36 -3.60
C ALA A 298 -4.93 16.97 -4.23
N PHE A 299 -5.87 16.19 -3.71
CA PHE A 299 -6.21 14.87 -4.26
C PHE A 299 -6.73 14.99 -5.70
N GLU A 300 -7.65 15.93 -5.97
CA GLU A 300 -8.19 16.12 -7.32
C GLU A 300 -7.12 16.54 -8.34
N VAL A 301 -6.12 17.31 -7.91
CA VAL A 301 -4.95 17.64 -8.75
C VAL A 301 -4.11 16.40 -9.02
N PHE A 302 -3.74 15.66 -7.98
CA PHE A 302 -2.94 14.44 -8.10
C PHE A 302 -3.62 13.42 -9.01
N ASP A 303 -4.91 13.19 -8.78
CA ASP A 303 -5.76 12.31 -9.56
C ASP A 303 -5.80 12.71 -11.04
N GLY A 304 -6.15 13.96 -11.33
CA GLY A 304 -6.21 14.46 -12.70
C GLY A 304 -4.85 14.51 -13.40
N LEU A 305 -3.75 14.59 -12.64
CA LEU A 305 -2.39 14.64 -13.19
C LEU A 305 -1.88 13.25 -13.58
N ILE A 306 -2.04 12.25 -12.70
CA ILE A 306 -1.45 10.92 -12.85
C ILE A 306 -2.51 9.80 -12.88
N ASN A 307 -3.28 9.60 -11.80
CA ASN A 307 -4.11 8.39 -11.65
C ASN A 307 -5.27 8.32 -12.64
N GLY A 308 -6.09 9.37 -12.71
CA GLY A 308 -7.28 9.46 -13.54
C GLY A 308 -8.51 8.71 -12.98
N ASP A 309 -8.54 8.43 -11.68
CA ASP A 309 -9.54 7.64 -10.97
C ASP A 309 -10.93 8.31 -10.99
N LEU A 310 -11.01 9.62 -10.78
CA LEU A 310 -12.29 10.35 -10.74
C LEU A 310 -12.64 11.00 -12.08
N THR A 311 -11.64 11.20 -12.93
CA THR A 311 -11.75 11.93 -14.19
C THR A 311 -11.87 11.03 -15.42
N ASN A 312 -11.68 9.71 -15.27
CA ASN A 312 -11.67 8.73 -16.35
C ASN A 312 -10.61 9.10 -17.41
N GLY A 313 -9.37 9.26 -16.93
CA GLY A 313 -8.20 9.71 -17.69
C GLY A 313 -7.44 10.82 -16.97
N SER A 314 -6.14 10.93 -17.23
CA SER A 314 -5.24 11.90 -16.60
C SER A 314 -4.44 12.70 -17.62
N VAL A 315 -3.78 13.77 -17.18
CA VAL A 315 -2.82 14.51 -18.02
C VAL A 315 -1.72 13.58 -18.53
N PHE A 316 -1.20 12.69 -17.66
CA PHE A 316 -0.25 11.65 -18.04
C PHE A 316 -0.79 10.76 -19.17
N HIS A 317 -1.97 10.16 -18.99
CA HIS A 317 -2.57 9.31 -20.02
C HIS A 317 -2.78 10.05 -21.34
N ASN A 318 -3.33 11.27 -21.28
CA ASN A 318 -3.66 12.05 -22.48
C ASN A 318 -2.43 12.47 -23.29
N LEU A 319 -1.29 12.73 -22.63
CA LEU A 319 -0.07 13.17 -23.29
C LEU A 319 0.79 12.01 -23.79
N THR A 320 0.79 10.87 -23.07
CA THR A 320 1.69 9.75 -23.34
C THR A 320 1.01 8.59 -24.07
N GLY A 321 -0.31 8.45 -23.93
CA GLY A 321 -1.07 7.28 -24.36
C GLY A 321 -0.92 6.06 -23.44
N TYR A 322 -0.17 6.16 -22.34
CA TYR A 322 0.04 5.04 -21.42
C TYR A 322 -1.19 4.84 -20.53
N ASN A 323 -1.57 3.59 -20.32
CA ASN A 323 -2.55 3.16 -19.31
C ASN A 323 -1.87 2.61 -18.05
N TYR A 324 -0.55 2.50 -18.06
CA TYR A 324 0.24 1.87 -17.01
C TYR A 324 1.39 2.77 -16.57
N TYR A 325 1.37 3.19 -15.31
CA TYR A 325 2.37 4.07 -14.70
C TYR A 325 3.24 3.38 -13.63
N TYR A 326 3.20 2.06 -13.58
CA TYR A 326 4.03 1.29 -12.64
C TYR A 326 5.36 0.83 -13.25
N ASN A 327 5.50 0.87 -14.58
CA ASN A 327 6.75 0.58 -15.25
C ASN A 327 6.75 1.23 -16.64
N TYR A 328 7.60 2.23 -16.88
CA TYR A 328 7.58 2.99 -18.15
C TYR A 328 7.99 2.17 -19.39
N LEU A 329 8.45 0.92 -19.22
CA LEU A 329 8.69 -0.01 -20.32
C LEU A 329 7.41 -0.67 -20.86
N LYS A 330 6.29 -0.49 -20.15
CA LYS A 330 4.99 -1.08 -20.49
C LYS A 330 3.95 0.02 -20.64
N THR A 331 3.12 -0.07 -21.68
CA THR A 331 1.99 0.84 -21.88
C THR A 331 0.72 0.37 -21.19
N ASP A 332 0.63 -0.94 -20.91
CA ASP A 332 -0.54 -1.62 -20.34
C ASP A 332 -0.09 -2.66 -19.31
N SER A 333 -1.02 -3.11 -18.46
CA SER A 333 -0.74 -4.13 -17.43
C SER A 333 -0.74 -5.54 -18.02
N ASP A 334 0.28 -6.33 -17.69
CA ASP A 334 0.35 -7.78 -18.02
C ASP A 334 -0.08 -8.68 -16.85
N LEU A 335 -0.61 -8.10 -15.77
CA LEU A 335 -0.93 -8.86 -14.57
C LEU A 335 -2.11 -9.83 -14.83
N PRO A 336 -1.99 -11.12 -14.47
CA PRO A 336 -3.03 -12.12 -14.68
C PRO A 336 -4.13 -11.99 -13.61
N ASN A 337 -4.81 -10.85 -13.58
CA ASN A 337 -5.76 -10.47 -12.53
C ASN A 337 -6.88 -11.49 -12.36
N ASP A 338 -7.39 -12.04 -13.47
CA ASP A 338 -8.48 -13.03 -13.43
C ASP A 338 -8.04 -14.34 -12.77
N VAL A 339 -6.81 -14.80 -13.01
CA VAL A 339 -6.30 -16.05 -12.43
C VAL A 339 -6.17 -15.92 -10.92
N LEU A 340 -5.52 -14.84 -10.46
CA LEU A 340 -5.33 -14.56 -9.05
C LEU A 340 -6.67 -14.31 -8.33
N GLY A 341 -7.54 -13.50 -8.94
CA GLY A 341 -8.86 -13.17 -8.41
C GLY A 341 -9.74 -14.41 -8.26
N ASN A 342 -9.81 -15.25 -9.29
CA ASN A 342 -10.56 -16.51 -9.24
C ASN A 342 -9.98 -17.48 -8.21
N PHE A 343 -8.64 -17.59 -8.13
CA PHE A 343 -7.98 -18.47 -7.18
C PHE A 343 -8.31 -18.10 -5.73
N ILE A 344 -8.13 -16.82 -5.36
CA ILE A 344 -8.39 -16.33 -3.99
C ILE A 344 -9.87 -16.44 -3.63
N GLN A 345 -10.77 -16.24 -4.60
CA GLN A 345 -12.22 -16.28 -4.38
C GLN A 345 -12.84 -17.67 -4.53
N SER A 346 -12.10 -18.69 -4.97
CA SER A 346 -12.61 -20.06 -5.04
C SER A 346 -13.02 -20.58 -3.65
N SER A 347 -14.07 -21.38 -3.59
CA SER A 347 -14.58 -21.93 -2.32
C SER A 347 -13.52 -22.78 -1.61
N ALA A 348 -12.70 -23.52 -2.37
CA ALA A 348 -11.61 -24.33 -1.86
C ALA A 348 -10.51 -23.47 -1.20
N THR A 349 -10.08 -22.39 -1.83
CA THR A 349 -9.10 -21.46 -1.25
C THR A 349 -9.67 -20.77 -0.02
N ARG A 350 -10.88 -20.21 -0.13
CA ARG A 350 -11.52 -19.48 0.97
C ARG A 350 -11.71 -20.33 2.23
N ARG A 351 -12.06 -21.61 2.05
CA ARG A 351 -12.14 -22.58 3.13
C ARG A 351 -10.77 -22.85 3.74
N ALA A 352 -9.77 -23.11 2.90
CA ALA A 352 -8.43 -23.48 3.35
C ALA A 352 -7.73 -22.37 4.14
N ILE A 353 -7.98 -21.10 3.80
CA ILE A 353 -7.43 -19.92 4.48
C ILE A 353 -8.38 -19.31 5.53
N HIS A 354 -9.45 -20.03 5.89
CA HIS A 354 -10.36 -19.66 6.98
C HIS A 354 -11.11 -18.33 6.84
N VAL A 355 -11.27 -17.82 5.62
CA VAL A 355 -12.06 -16.60 5.35
C VAL A 355 -13.55 -16.91 5.19
N GLY A 356 -13.89 -18.17 4.90
CA GLY A 356 -15.27 -18.64 4.86
C GLY A 356 -16.13 -17.87 3.85
N ASN A 357 -17.36 -17.54 4.25
CA ASN A 357 -18.34 -16.80 3.44
C ASN A 357 -18.10 -15.27 3.36
N LYS A 358 -16.97 -14.73 3.85
CA LYS A 358 -16.68 -13.29 3.80
C LYS A 358 -16.30 -12.79 2.42
N THR A 359 -17.05 -11.86 1.87
CA THR A 359 -16.77 -11.31 0.54
C THR A 359 -15.34 -10.75 0.49
N PHE A 360 -14.64 -11.01 -0.60
CA PHE A 360 -13.39 -10.32 -0.87
C PHE A 360 -13.79 -8.89 -1.27
N HIS A 361 -13.64 -7.96 -0.33
CA HIS A 361 -13.96 -6.56 -0.53
C HIS A 361 -12.99 -5.96 -1.54
N ASP A 362 -13.60 -5.53 -2.62
CA ASP A 362 -12.91 -5.08 -3.81
C ASP A 362 -12.99 -3.56 -3.99
N LEU A 363 -12.04 -3.07 -4.77
CA LEU A 363 -11.93 -1.72 -5.28
C LEU A 363 -13.10 -1.35 -6.24
N ASP A 364 -13.92 -2.28 -6.74
CA ASP A 364 -14.88 -2.01 -7.82
C ASP A 364 -16.25 -1.41 -7.45
N LYS A 365 -16.81 -1.62 -6.24
CA LYS A 365 -18.17 -1.11 -5.94
C LYS A 365 -18.18 0.35 -5.51
N GLU A 366 -17.50 0.69 -4.42
CA GLU A 366 -17.40 2.07 -3.92
C GLU A 366 -15.97 2.49 -3.55
N ASN A 367 -15.00 1.57 -3.66
CA ASN A 367 -13.67 1.66 -3.03
C ASN A 367 -13.71 2.41 -1.69
N LYS A 368 -14.45 1.86 -0.72
CA LYS A 368 -14.77 2.58 0.52
C LYS A 368 -13.50 2.99 1.28
N VAL A 369 -12.47 2.14 1.27
CA VAL A 369 -11.19 2.44 1.91
C VAL A 369 -10.59 3.72 1.32
N GLU A 370 -10.42 3.78 0.01
CA GLU A 370 -9.89 4.98 -0.66
C GLU A 370 -10.81 6.19 -0.45
N LYS A 371 -12.13 6.00 -0.54
CA LYS A 371 -13.11 7.07 -0.27
C LYS A 371 -12.94 7.70 1.12
N PHE A 372 -12.74 6.89 2.16
CA PHE A 372 -12.57 7.38 3.52
C PHE A 372 -11.15 7.92 3.78
N LEU A 373 -10.15 7.46 3.02
CA LEU A 373 -8.76 7.95 3.09
C LEU A 373 -8.43 9.05 2.08
N LYS A 374 -9.34 9.46 1.20
CA LYS A 374 -9.09 10.45 0.13
C LYS A 374 -8.32 11.69 0.62
N LYS A 375 -8.70 12.22 1.78
CA LYS A 375 -8.07 13.42 2.38
C LYS A 375 -6.70 13.14 2.97
N ASP A 376 -6.41 11.90 3.32
CA ASP A 376 -5.11 11.49 3.86
C ASP A 376 -4.07 11.29 2.75
N VAL A 377 -4.51 10.95 1.53
CA VAL A 377 -3.62 10.64 0.39
C VAL A 377 -2.58 11.73 0.15
N MET A 378 -3.00 12.99 0.18
CA MET A 378 -2.12 14.14 -0.06
C MET A 378 -1.55 14.77 1.21
N ASP A 379 -1.83 14.19 2.39
CA ASP A 379 -1.22 14.59 3.66
C ASP A 379 0.17 13.94 3.85
N THR A 380 0.98 14.44 4.79
CA THR A 380 2.37 13.99 5.00
C THR A 380 2.54 13.13 6.25
N VAL A 381 3.33 12.07 6.15
CA VAL A 381 3.83 11.29 7.30
C VAL A 381 5.33 11.52 7.55
N ALA A 382 5.96 12.43 6.80
CA ALA A 382 7.38 12.75 6.93
C ALA A 382 7.82 13.06 8.38
N PRO A 383 7.05 13.79 9.21
CA PRO A 383 7.43 14.02 10.60
C PRO A 383 7.56 12.74 11.44
N TRP A 384 6.75 11.72 11.17
CA TRP A 384 6.84 10.44 11.88
C TRP A 384 8.08 9.66 11.46
N ILE A 385 8.41 9.66 10.16
CA ILE A 385 9.65 9.06 9.65
C ILE A 385 10.87 9.73 10.27
N ALA A 386 10.88 11.07 10.38
CA ALA A 386 11.94 11.81 11.03
C ALA A 386 12.11 11.45 12.52
N GLU A 387 11.01 11.22 13.24
CA GLU A 387 11.06 10.75 14.63
C GLU A 387 11.63 9.34 14.71
N LEU A 388 11.12 8.42 13.89
CA LEU A 388 11.53 7.01 13.88
C LEU A 388 13.02 6.83 13.54
N LEU A 389 13.58 7.68 12.67
CA LEU A 389 14.99 7.68 12.30
C LEU A 389 15.95 7.90 13.49
N LYS A 390 15.47 8.36 14.64
CA LYS A 390 16.30 8.50 15.85
C LYS A 390 16.67 7.13 16.44
N ASP A 391 15.77 6.15 16.36
CA ASP A 391 15.89 4.88 17.08
C ASP A 391 15.91 3.65 16.17
N TYR A 392 15.37 3.75 14.95
CA TYR A 392 15.16 2.62 14.06
C TYR A 392 15.77 2.84 12.67
N ILE A 393 16.16 1.75 12.04
CA ILE A 393 16.59 1.76 10.63
C ILE A 393 15.37 2.04 9.76
N VAL A 394 15.50 2.99 8.83
CA VAL A 394 14.49 3.25 7.80
C VAL A 394 15.14 3.08 6.44
N CYS A 395 14.75 2.01 5.76
CA CYS A 395 15.15 1.74 4.39
C CYS A 395 14.06 2.23 3.44
N ILE A 396 14.41 3.15 2.55
CA ILE A 396 13.56 3.60 1.45
C ILE A 396 14.18 3.08 0.16
N TYR A 397 13.49 2.18 -0.52
CA TYR A 397 13.93 1.66 -1.81
C TYR A 397 12.95 2.07 -2.92
N SER A 398 13.43 2.24 -4.14
CA SER A 398 12.58 2.56 -5.29
C SER A 398 13.09 1.85 -6.54
N GLY A 399 12.17 1.23 -7.28
CA GLY A 399 12.45 0.75 -8.62
C GLY A 399 12.75 1.88 -9.59
N GLN A 400 13.76 1.69 -10.43
CA GLN A 400 14.23 2.65 -11.42
C GLN A 400 13.18 3.02 -12.47
N LEU A 401 12.28 2.08 -12.79
CA LEU A 401 11.35 2.15 -13.91
C LEU A 401 9.96 2.68 -13.52
N ASP A 402 9.74 2.97 -12.24
CA ASP A 402 8.46 3.45 -11.72
C ASP A 402 8.15 4.88 -12.20
N ILE A 403 6.87 5.19 -12.42
CA ILE A 403 6.39 6.55 -12.68
C ILE A 403 5.64 7.11 -11.48
N ILE A 404 4.66 6.39 -10.94
CA ILE A 404 3.74 6.92 -9.91
C ILE A 404 4.47 7.41 -8.66
N VAL A 405 5.51 6.68 -8.21
CA VAL A 405 6.37 7.09 -7.09
C VAL A 405 7.84 6.93 -7.50
N ALA A 406 8.19 7.58 -8.60
CA ALA A 406 9.50 7.47 -9.20
C ALA A 406 10.64 7.89 -8.24
N TYR A 407 11.80 7.24 -8.40
CA TYR A 407 12.99 7.47 -7.57
C TYR A 407 13.38 8.96 -7.43
N PRO A 408 13.36 9.82 -8.46
CA PRO A 408 13.65 11.24 -8.30
C PRO A 408 12.69 11.97 -7.34
N LEU A 409 11.42 11.56 -7.28
CA LEU A 409 10.40 12.13 -6.39
C LEU A 409 10.72 11.78 -4.94
N THR A 410 11.00 10.49 -4.69
CA THR A 410 11.44 9.98 -3.39
C THR A 410 12.72 10.68 -2.93
N ARG A 411 13.70 10.86 -3.83
CA ARG A 411 14.91 11.64 -3.52
C ARG A 411 14.59 13.07 -3.15
N ASN A 412 13.69 13.74 -3.87
CA ASN A 412 13.31 15.11 -3.57
C ASN A 412 12.70 15.21 -2.17
N TYR A 413 11.80 14.30 -1.79
CA TYR A 413 11.30 14.17 -0.42
C TYR A 413 12.44 14.01 0.60
N LEU A 414 13.33 13.03 0.41
CA LEU A 414 14.40 12.75 1.37
C LEU A 414 15.39 13.93 1.52
N MET A 415 15.59 14.73 0.48
CA MET A 415 16.42 15.94 0.54
C MET A 415 15.79 17.06 1.39
N HIS A 416 14.46 17.04 1.57
CA HIS A 416 13.70 18.01 2.37
C HIS A 416 13.30 17.46 3.75
N LEU A 417 13.44 16.16 3.98
CA LEU A 417 13.15 15.53 5.27
C LEU A 417 14.04 16.10 6.38
N LYS A 418 13.41 16.54 7.47
CA LYS A 418 14.08 17.14 8.62
C LYS A 418 14.35 16.08 9.69
N PHE A 419 15.50 15.42 9.62
CA PHE A 419 15.94 14.42 10.60
C PHE A 419 17.39 14.68 11.04
N ALA A 420 17.84 14.00 12.10
CA ALA A 420 19.12 14.27 12.77
C ALA A 420 20.34 14.23 11.83
N ASP A 421 20.36 13.29 10.87
CA ASP A 421 21.46 13.10 9.92
C ASP A 421 21.17 13.68 8.52
N ALA A 422 20.22 14.62 8.39
CA ALA A 422 19.81 15.19 7.10
C ALA A 422 20.96 15.86 6.34
N ASP A 423 21.84 16.61 7.02
CA ASP A 423 22.98 17.24 6.36
C ASP A 423 24.04 16.23 5.93
N LYS A 424 24.21 15.14 6.69
CA LYS A 424 25.05 14.00 6.26
C LYS A 424 24.46 13.34 5.02
N TYR A 425 23.13 13.15 4.97
CA TYR A 425 22.45 12.61 3.80
C TYR A 425 22.68 13.46 2.55
N LYS A 426 22.60 14.79 2.63
CA LYS A 426 22.80 15.65 1.45
C LYS A 426 24.16 15.44 0.78
N ILE A 427 25.20 15.21 1.57
CA ILE A 427 26.59 15.06 1.08
C ILE A 427 27.07 13.60 0.97
N ALA A 428 26.32 12.63 1.49
CA ALA A 428 26.75 11.24 1.49
C ALA A 428 26.90 10.67 0.07
N ASP A 429 27.97 9.91 -0.13
CA ASP A 429 28.26 9.25 -1.39
C ASP A 429 27.22 8.16 -1.69
N ARG A 430 26.84 8.09 -2.97
CA ARG A 430 26.10 6.95 -3.50
C ARG A 430 27.08 5.84 -3.86
N LYS A 431 26.85 4.63 -3.38
CA LYS A 431 27.67 3.44 -3.64
C LYS A 431 26.97 2.50 -4.60
N VAL A 432 27.75 1.77 -5.40
CA VAL A 432 27.23 0.71 -6.27
C VAL A 432 26.85 -0.47 -5.40
N TRP A 433 25.61 -0.94 -5.52
CA TRP A 433 25.13 -2.14 -4.87
C TRP A 433 25.18 -3.30 -5.86
N GLN A 434 25.86 -4.39 -5.48
CA GLN A 434 26.03 -5.57 -6.31
C GLN A 434 25.50 -6.82 -5.62
N VAL A 435 24.92 -7.73 -6.41
CA VAL A 435 24.50 -9.07 -5.99
C VAL A 435 25.08 -10.06 -6.98
N ASP A 436 25.89 -11.00 -6.50
CA ASP A 436 26.61 -12.01 -7.31
C ASP A 436 27.39 -11.43 -8.50
N GLY A 437 28.02 -10.27 -8.30
CA GLY A 437 28.82 -9.59 -9.33
C GLY A 437 28.00 -8.75 -10.33
N GLU A 438 26.67 -8.77 -10.25
CA GLU A 438 25.79 -7.92 -11.05
C GLU A 438 25.45 -6.62 -10.33
N ILE A 439 25.36 -5.51 -11.06
CA ILE A 439 24.93 -4.22 -10.49
C ILE A 439 23.41 -4.25 -10.32
N ALA A 440 22.96 -4.62 -9.11
CA ALA A 440 21.56 -4.60 -8.68
C ALA A 440 21.03 -3.16 -8.53
N GLY A 441 21.91 -2.23 -8.18
CA GLY A 441 21.55 -0.82 -8.13
C GLY A 441 22.54 0.04 -7.38
N TYR A 442 22.01 0.95 -6.58
CA TYR A 442 22.83 1.92 -5.86
C TYR A 442 22.23 2.24 -4.51
N ALA A 443 23.07 2.28 -3.48
CA ALA A 443 22.65 2.57 -2.12
C ALA A 443 23.36 3.80 -1.57
N LYS A 444 22.72 4.48 -0.63
CA LYS A 444 23.24 5.63 0.09
C LYS A 444 22.82 5.55 1.55
N HIS A 445 23.76 5.81 2.46
CA HIS A 445 23.55 5.68 3.91
C HIS A 445 23.78 7.02 4.60
N ALA A 446 22.92 7.35 5.57
CA ALA A 446 23.10 8.49 6.45
C ALA A 446 22.43 8.24 7.80
N GLY A 447 23.24 7.94 8.83
CA GLY A 447 22.70 7.52 10.12
C GLY A 447 21.88 6.24 9.98
N HIS A 448 20.63 6.27 10.44
CA HIS A 448 19.69 5.17 10.30
C HIS A 448 18.89 5.18 8.98
N LEU A 449 19.10 6.17 8.10
CA LEU A 449 18.47 6.19 6.78
C LEU A 449 19.32 5.39 5.76
N ILE A 450 18.65 4.49 5.05
CA ILE A 450 19.19 3.76 3.90
C ILE A 450 18.31 4.09 2.69
N GLU A 451 18.90 4.67 1.64
CA GLU A 451 18.24 4.97 0.37
C GLU A 451 18.77 4.00 -0.69
N ILE A 452 17.88 3.32 -1.43
CA ILE A 452 18.26 2.35 -2.47
C ILE A 452 17.50 2.63 -3.76
N LEU A 453 18.22 2.72 -4.89
CA LEU A 453 17.64 2.54 -6.20
C LEU A 453 17.83 1.10 -6.63
N VAL A 454 16.74 0.41 -6.97
CA VAL A 454 16.76 -0.92 -7.58
C VAL A 454 16.69 -0.75 -9.09
N ARG A 455 17.71 -1.21 -9.81
CA ARG A 455 17.70 -1.15 -11.28
C ARG A 455 16.67 -2.11 -11.85
N ASN A 456 16.26 -1.87 -13.10
CA ASN A 456 15.41 -2.78 -13.87
C ASN A 456 14.10 -3.22 -13.17
N ALA A 457 13.62 -2.41 -12.22
CA ALA A 457 12.42 -2.66 -11.44
C ALA A 457 11.48 -1.47 -11.56
N GLY A 458 10.20 -1.71 -11.74
CA GLY A 458 9.13 -0.72 -11.67
C GLY A 458 8.64 -0.52 -10.24
N HIS A 459 7.34 -0.31 -10.09
CA HIS A 459 6.68 -0.06 -8.80
C HIS A 459 6.76 -1.27 -7.87
N MET A 460 6.36 -2.44 -8.38
CA MET A 460 6.41 -3.73 -7.66
C MET A 460 7.80 -4.34 -7.73
N ALA A 461 8.77 -3.65 -7.10
CA ALA A 461 10.18 -3.99 -7.24
C ALA A 461 10.54 -5.44 -6.84
N PRO A 462 9.93 -6.05 -5.80
CA PRO A 462 10.19 -7.46 -5.51
C PRO A 462 9.65 -8.41 -6.59
N GLY A 463 8.58 -8.06 -7.30
CA GLY A 463 8.09 -8.83 -8.44
C GLY A 463 9.01 -8.75 -9.67
N ASP A 464 9.54 -7.56 -9.97
CA ASP A 464 10.41 -7.34 -11.14
C ASP A 464 11.84 -7.85 -10.93
N GLN A 465 12.39 -7.74 -9.70
CA GLN A 465 13.77 -8.13 -9.36
C GLN A 465 13.83 -9.01 -8.10
N PRO A 466 13.18 -10.18 -8.10
CA PRO A 466 12.93 -10.96 -6.88
C PRO A 466 14.21 -11.42 -6.16
N LYS A 467 15.25 -11.81 -6.92
CA LYS A 467 16.56 -12.18 -6.38
C LYS A 467 17.21 -11.03 -5.60
N TRP A 468 17.22 -9.83 -6.18
CA TRP A 468 17.88 -8.67 -5.57
C TRP A 468 17.14 -8.19 -4.33
N LEU A 469 15.80 -8.22 -4.34
CA LEU A 469 15.00 -7.81 -3.19
C LEU A 469 15.01 -8.84 -2.06
N GLU A 470 15.05 -10.15 -2.35
CA GLU A 470 15.30 -11.16 -1.32
C GLU A 470 16.68 -10.95 -0.66
N TRP A 471 17.72 -10.70 -1.47
CA TRP A 471 19.05 -10.40 -0.96
C TRP A 471 19.04 -9.14 -0.08
N MET A 472 18.39 -8.07 -0.56
CA MET A 472 18.29 -6.78 0.15
C MET A 472 17.62 -6.96 1.51
N ILE A 473 16.44 -7.58 1.57
CA ILE A 473 15.71 -7.71 2.83
C ILE A 473 16.48 -8.59 3.82
N HIS A 474 17.08 -9.69 3.36
CA HIS A 474 17.91 -10.54 4.21
C HIS A 474 19.06 -9.76 4.85
N HIS A 475 19.80 -8.98 4.04
CA HIS A 475 20.94 -8.23 4.56
C HIS A 475 20.54 -7.07 5.46
N LEU A 476 19.43 -6.41 5.13
CA LEU A 476 18.86 -5.35 5.95
C LEU A 476 18.49 -5.85 7.34
N THR A 477 17.79 -6.98 7.43
CA THR A 477 17.25 -7.49 8.70
C THR A 477 18.29 -8.23 9.55
N HIS A 478 19.27 -8.90 8.93
CA HIS A 478 20.28 -9.69 9.64
C HIS A 478 21.57 -8.92 9.91
N TYR A 479 21.99 -8.04 9.00
CA TYR A 479 23.27 -7.33 9.09
C TYR A 479 23.13 -5.80 9.19
N LYS A 480 21.91 -5.27 9.09
CA LYS A 480 21.61 -3.83 9.20
C LYS A 480 22.33 -2.98 8.14
N LYS A 481 22.66 -3.58 6.99
CA LYS A 481 23.41 -2.96 5.89
C LYS A 481 23.01 -3.58 4.56
N VAL A 482 23.22 -2.84 3.47
CA VAL A 482 22.95 -3.31 2.09
C VAL A 482 24.16 -3.15 1.18
N VAL A 483 25.15 -2.32 1.56
CA VAL A 483 26.46 -2.16 0.90
C VAL A 483 27.57 -2.03 1.95
#